data_AF-A0A2N8SWY0-F1
#
_entry.id   AF-A0A2N8SWY0-F1
#
_cell.length_a   1.000
_cell.length_b   1.000
_cell.length_c   1.000
_cell.angle_alpha   90.00
_cell.angle_beta   90.00
_cell.angle_gamma   90.00
#
_symmetry.space_group_name_H-M   'P 1'
#
loop_
_entity.id
_entity.type
_entity.pdbx_description
1 polymer ?
#
loop_
_entity_poly.entity_id
_entity_poly.type
_entity_poly.pdbx_seq_one_letter_code
_entity_poly.pdbx_strand_id
1 'polypeptide(L)'
;MHSDSVKRLAEIHIAESRKYALRLFAFTSSVFPSEWGSTWSEIITADLLEFAFHARKVNELCRLQDEKFPSIGTLLIKISEGDPGNWEANYQYALNAFVHLNDYKIGHAHADHRAIFIGSEASLQATYVKIKTDKFSEKTISICGLVFCFLNSVVPLLRRRFPELRF
;
A
#
# COMPACT_ATOMS: atom_id res chain seq x y z
N MET A 1 -5.75 16.28 -24.88
CA MET A 1 -4.34 16.61 -24.56
C MET A 1 -4.30 17.24 -23.19
N HIS A 2 -3.53 16.69 -22.25
CA HIS A 2 -3.30 17.34 -20.96
C HIS A 2 -2.47 18.62 -21.18
N SER A 3 -2.81 19.70 -20.46
CA SER A 3 -1.94 20.87 -20.39
C SER A 3 -0.59 20.47 -19.77
N ASP A 4 0.48 21.19 -20.11
CA ASP A 4 1.82 20.87 -19.59
C ASP A 4 1.87 20.93 -18.05
N SER A 5 1.03 21.78 -17.43
CA SER A 5 0.86 21.82 -15.97
C SER A 5 0.29 20.51 -15.41
N VAL A 6 -0.72 19.92 -16.05
CA VAL A 6 -1.33 18.66 -15.60
C VAL A 6 -0.36 17.49 -15.79
N LYS A 7 0.40 17.47 -16.89
CA LYS A 7 1.45 16.47 -17.10
C LYS A 7 2.50 16.54 -16.00
N ARG A 8 3.01 17.74 -15.71
CA ARG A 8 4.04 17.92 -14.68
C ARG A 8 3.55 17.49 -13.30
N LEU A 9 2.30 17.83 -12.98
CA LEU A 9 1.68 17.40 -11.72
C LEU A 9 1.56 15.87 -11.65
N ALA A 10 1.15 15.22 -12.74
CA ALA A 10 1.07 13.77 -12.82
C ALA A 10 2.45 13.13 -12.59
N GLU A 11 3.51 13.61 -13.26
CA GLU A 11 4.89 13.12 -13.06
C GLU A 11 5.32 13.17 -11.59
N ILE A 12 5.05 14.28 -10.89
CA ILE A 12 5.39 14.43 -9.47
C ILE A 12 4.66 13.39 -8.63
N HIS A 13 3.34 13.24 -8.81
CA HIS A 13 2.59 12.26 -8.04
C HIS A 13 3.00 10.82 -8.36
N ILE A 14 3.38 10.52 -9.61
CA ILE A 14 3.88 9.19 -9.96
C ILE A 14 5.25 8.94 -9.30
N ALA A 15 6.16 9.91 -9.32
CA ALA A 15 7.47 9.78 -8.69
C ALA A 15 7.36 9.55 -7.18
N GLU A 16 6.56 10.35 -6.47
CA GLU A 16 6.38 10.19 -5.02
C GLU A 16 5.66 8.89 -4.67
N SER A 17 4.56 8.55 -5.36
CA SER A 17 3.88 7.27 -5.11
C SER A 17 4.79 6.07 -5.37
N ARG A 18 5.65 6.11 -6.40
CA ARG A 18 6.65 5.05 -6.65
C ARG A 18 7.68 4.96 -5.51
N LYS A 19 8.18 6.09 -5.03
CA LYS A 19 9.13 6.15 -3.90
C LYS A 19 8.54 5.50 -2.64
N TYR A 20 7.33 5.90 -2.24
CA TYR A 20 6.69 5.33 -1.06
C TYR A 20 6.30 3.86 -1.26
N ALA A 21 5.81 3.49 -2.44
CA ALA A 21 5.49 2.10 -2.77
C ALA A 21 6.72 1.18 -2.63
N LEU A 22 7.90 1.63 -3.09
CA LEU A 22 9.14 0.86 -2.95
C LEU A 22 9.58 0.70 -1.49
N ARG A 23 9.46 1.76 -0.68
CA ARG A 23 9.77 1.69 0.76
C ARG A 23 8.84 0.73 1.49
N LEU A 24 7.54 0.85 1.24
CA LEU A 24 6.52 -0.04 1.80
C LEU A 24 6.71 -1.49 1.35
N PHE A 25 7.07 -1.71 0.09
CA PHE A 25 7.39 -3.05 -0.40
C PHE A 25 8.60 -3.63 0.33
N ALA A 26 9.66 -2.84 0.57
CA ALA A 26 10.81 -3.27 1.35
C ALA A 26 10.43 -3.61 2.80
N PHE A 27 9.63 -2.77 3.47
CA PHE A 27 9.14 -3.03 4.83
C PHE A 27 8.30 -4.29 4.93
N THR A 28 7.33 -4.45 4.03
CA THR A 28 6.44 -5.62 4.02
C THR A 28 7.12 -6.89 3.57
N SER A 29 8.31 -6.80 2.96
CA SER A 29 9.14 -7.96 2.60
C SER A 29 10.23 -8.27 3.64
N SER A 30 10.31 -7.49 4.73
CA SER A 30 11.34 -7.62 5.76
C SER A 30 10.75 -8.16 7.05
N VAL A 31 11.59 -8.89 7.80
CA VAL A 31 11.30 -9.30 9.17
C VAL A 31 12.12 -8.44 10.12
N PHE A 32 11.51 -8.03 11.23
CA PHE A 32 12.12 -7.17 12.24
C PHE A 32 11.79 -7.65 13.66
N PRO A 33 12.62 -7.30 14.65
CA PRO A 33 12.37 -7.63 16.05
C PRO A 33 11.18 -6.82 16.60
N SER A 34 10.38 -7.42 17.48
CA SER A 34 9.15 -6.84 18.03
C SER A 34 9.34 -5.49 18.72
N GLU A 35 10.52 -5.26 19.29
CA GLU A 35 10.87 -4.03 20.01
C GLU A 35 10.90 -2.80 19.08
N TRP A 36 11.02 -3.01 17.77
CA TRP A 36 10.95 -1.94 16.77
C TRP A 36 9.53 -1.69 16.24
N GLY A 37 8.55 -2.48 16.68
CA GLY A 37 7.21 -2.51 16.11
C GLY A 37 6.49 -1.15 16.14
N SER A 38 6.62 -0.38 17.21
CA SER A 38 6.01 0.96 17.31
C SER A 38 6.62 1.94 16.31
N THR A 39 7.95 2.06 16.30
CA THR A 39 8.68 2.93 15.37
C THR A 39 8.43 2.54 13.91
N TRP A 40 8.41 1.24 13.61
CA TRP A 40 8.12 0.76 12.27
C TRP A 40 6.68 1.04 11.87
N SER A 41 5.72 0.84 12.78
CA SER A 41 4.32 1.21 12.53
C SER A 41 4.16 2.69 12.22
N GLU A 42 4.86 3.59 12.91
CA GLU A 42 4.82 5.03 12.61
C GLU A 42 5.35 5.34 11.20
N ILE A 43 6.51 4.78 10.84
CA ILE A 43 7.11 4.98 9.51
C ILE A 43 6.19 4.44 8.41
N ILE A 44 5.70 3.21 8.58
CA ILE A 44 4.79 2.56 7.64
C ILE A 44 3.49 3.36 7.51
N THR A 45 2.99 3.92 8.61
CA THR A 45 1.79 4.77 8.59
C THR A 45 2.00 6.00 7.72
N ALA A 46 3.08 6.75 7.97
CA ALA A 46 3.41 7.94 7.18
C ALA A 46 3.56 7.59 5.69
N ASP A 47 4.37 6.56 5.37
CA ASP A 47 4.59 6.14 3.99
C ASP A 47 3.29 5.65 3.30
N LEU A 48 2.38 4.97 4.03
CA LEU A 48 1.09 4.52 3.50
C LEU A 48 0.14 5.66 3.17
N LEU A 49 0.04 6.66 4.06
CA LEU A 49 -0.84 7.81 3.84
C LEU A 49 -0.35 8.63 2.65
N GLU A 50 0.95 8.89 2.58
CA GLU A 50 1.57 9.59 1.45
C GLU A 50 1.41 8.81 0.15
N PHE A 51 1.71 7.50 0.17
CA PHE A 51 1.48 6.63 -0.98
C PHE A 51 0.03 6.70 -1.45
N ALA A 52 -0.93 6.53 -0.55
CA ALA A 52 -2.34 6.46 -0.92
C ALA A 52 -2.84 7.77 -1.52
N PHE A 53 -2.43 8.91 -0.93
CA PHE A 53 -2.72 10.24 -1.46
C PHE A 53 -2.16 10.42 -2.88
N HIS A 54 -0.85 10.17 -3.07
CA HIS A 54 -0.21 10.36 -4.36
C HIS A 54 -0.76 9.39 -5.41
N ALA A 55 -0.94 8.11 -5.09
CA ALA A 55 -1.46 7.09 -6.01
C ALA A 55 -2.91 7.38 -6.43
N ARG A 56 -3.75 7.90 -5.51
CA ARG A 56 -5.10 8.36 -5.88
C ARG A 56 -5.05 9.55 -6.82
N LYS A 57 -4.16 10.53 -6.59
CA LYS A 57 -3.98 11.66 -7.51
C LYS A 57 -3.51 11.21 -8.89
N VAL A 58 -2.66 10.19 -8.97
CA VAL A 58 -2.30 9.55 -10.24
C VAL A 58 -3.54 9.00 -10.94
N ASN A 59 -4.40 8.24 -10.24
CA ASN A 59 -5.64 7.73 -10.83
C ASN A 59 -6.54 8.87 -11.34
N GLU A 60 -6.66 9.96 -10.58
CA GLU A 60 -7.47 11.13 -10.95
C GLU A 60 -6.93 11.83 -12.20
N LEU A 61 -5.65 12.20 -12.20
CA LEU A 61 -4.99 12.94 -13.27
C LEU A 61 -4.85 12.11 -14.56
N CYS A 62 -4.61 10.80 -14.43
CA CYS A 62 -4.42 9.90 -15.56
C CYS A 62 -5.71 9.18 -15.99
N ARG A 63 -6.85 9.55 -15.39
CA ARG A 63 -8.19 9.02 -15.71
C ARG A 63 -8.27 7.49 -15.64
N LEU A 64 -7.81 6.92 -14.52
CA LEU A 64 -7.76 5.48 -14.27
C LEU A 64 -8.89 4.99 -13.35
N GLN A 65 -9.96 5.77 -13.16
CA GLN A 65 -11.06 5.45 -12.24
C GLN A 65 -11.86 4.22 -12.68
N ASP A 66 -11.95 3.97 -13.98
CA ASP A 66 -12.67 2.81 -14.52
C ASP A 66 -11.75 1.63 -14.88
N GLU A 67 -10.44 1.78 -14.62
CA GLU A 67 -9.46 0.76 -14.95
C GLU A 67 -9.59 -0.46 -14.03
N LYS A 68 -9.62 -1.66 -14.62
CA LYS A 68 -9.73 -2.91 -13.88
C LYS A 68 -8.34 -3.46 -13.57
N PHE A 69 -7.80 -3.07 -12.42
CA PHE A 69 -6.55 -3.63 -11.93
C PHE A 69 -6.72 -5.05 -11.36
N PRO A 70 -5.65 -5.87 -11.35
CA PRO A 70 -5.64 -7.15 -10.65
C PRO A 70 -5.99 -6.99 -9.17
N SER A 71 -6.44 -8.10 -8.56
CA SER A 71 -6.72 -8.13 -7.13
C SER A 71 -5.45 -7.84 -6.31
N ILE A 72 -5.58 -6.95 -5.33
CA ILE A 72 -4.51 -6.71 -4.34
C ILE A 72 -4.41 -7.85 -3.32
N GLY A 73 -5.32 -8.82 -3.35
CA GLY A 73 -5.27 -10.03 -2.54
C GLY A 73 -4.26 -11.09 -3.03
N THR A 74 -3.57 -10.84 -4.14
CA THR A 74 -2.70 -11.84 -4.81
C THR A 74 -1.44 -12.19 -4.02
N LEU A 75 -0.90 -11.25 -3.24
CA LEU A 75 0.27 -11.44 -2.37
C LEU A 75 -0.11 -11.47 -0.89
N LEU A 76 -1.33 -11.92 -0.56
CA LEU A 76 -1.71 -12.10 0.83
C LEU A 76 -0.84 -13.19 1.46
N ILE A 77 -0.09 -12.78 2.49
CA ILE A 77 0.61 -13.71 3.36
C ILE A 77 -0.46 -14.54 4.07
N LYS A 78 -0.30 -15.86 4.08
CA LYS A 78 -1.21 -16.74 4.82
C LYS A 78 -0.96 -16.55 6.31
N ILE A 79 -1.92 -15.93 6.99
CA ILE A 79 -1.91 -15.79 8.45
C ILE A 79 -2.53 -17.07 9.02
N SER A 80 -1.73 -17.83 9.77
CA SER A 80 -2.13 -19.13 10.34
C SER A 80 -3.10 -19.00 11.52
N GLU A 81 -2.96 -17.93 12.30
CA GLU A 81 -3.77 -17.66 13.50
C GLU A 81 -4.11 -16.17 13.60
N GLY A 82 -5.35 -15.84 13.98
CA GLY A 82 -5.77 -14.45 14.16
C GLY A 82 -5.89 -13.64 12.86
N ASP A 83 -6.21 -14.27 11.72
CA ASP A 83 -6.48 -13.58 10.46
C ASP A 83 -7.55 -12.49 10.67
N PRO A 84 -7.26 -11.20 10.35
CA PRO A 84 -8.20 -10.10 10.53
C PRO A 84 -9.46 -10.21 9.65
N GLY A 85 -9.44 -11.02 8.59
CA GLY A 85 -10.54 -11.17 7.64
C GLY A 85 -10.89 -9.86 6.92
N ASN A 86 -12.07 -9.84 6.26
CA ASN A 86 -12.62 -8.70 5.53
C ASN A 86 -11.61 -7.98 4.61
N TRP A 87 -10.90 -8.77 3.81
CA TRP A 87 -9.86 -8.29 2.91
C TRP A 87 -10.44 -7.52 1.72
N GLU A 88 -9.99 -6.28 1.53
CA GLU A 88 -10.28 -5.51 0.31
C GLU A 88 -9.40 -6.01 -0.83
N ALA A 89 -10.04 -6.43 -1.92
CA ALA A 89 -9.36 -6.97 -3.09
C ALA A 89 -9.17 -5.92 -4.20
N ASN A 90 -9.95 -4.83 -4.17
CA ASN A 90 -9.92 -3.80 -5.20
C ASN A 90 -8.95 -2.66 -4.84
N TYR A 91 -7.96 -2.44 -5.71
CA TYR A 91 -6.95 -1.38 -5.57
C TYR A 91 -7.54 0.02 -5.33
N GLN A 92 -8.56 0.41 -6.09
CA GLN A 92 -9.14 1.75 -5.99
C GLN A 92 -9.95 1.91 -4.71
N TYR A 93 -10.70 0.88 -4.31
CA TYR A 93 -11.46 0.91 -3.06
C TYR A 93 -10.54 0.91 -1.85
N ALA A 94 -9.42 0.21 -1.91
CA ALA A 94 -8.38 0.29 -0.91
C ALA A 94 -7.84 1.71 -0.78
N LEU A 95 -7.44 2.37 -1.89
CA LEU A 95 -7.00 3.76 -1.87
C LEU A 95 -8.06 4.73 -1.32
N ASN A 96 -9.33 4.53 -1.68
CA ASN A 96 -10.42 5.37 -1.21
C ASN A 96 -10.64 5.24 0.30
N ALA A 97 -10.38 4.07 0.90
CA ALA A 97 -10.48 3.88 2.33
C ALA A 97 -9.51 4.80 3.12
N PHE A 98 -8.31 5.05 2.60
CA PHE A 98 -7.34 5.96 3.22
C PHE A 98 -7.78 7.44 3.20
N VAL A 99 -8.73 7.84 2.36
CA VAL A 99 -9.21 9.24 2.34
C VAL A 99 -10.33 9.49 3.35
N HIS A 100 -11.09 8.46 3.67
CA HIS A 100 -12.21 8.53 4.60
C HIS A 100 -11.91 7.85 5.93
N LEU A 101 -10.62 7.70 6.26
CA LEU A 101 -10.21 7.00 7.47
C LEU A 101 -10.64 7.81 8.71
N ASN A 102 -11.13 7.07 9.69
CA ASN A 102 -11.43 7.56 11.03
C ASN A 102 -10.59 6.81 12.08
N ASP A 103 -10.36 5.51 11.84
CA ASP A 103 -9.46 4.69 12.64
C ASP A 103 -8.52 3.89 11.74
N TYR A 104 -7.32 3.64 12.25
CA TYR A 104 -6.18 3.14 11.50
C TYR A 104 -5.30 2.28 12.41
N LYS A 105 -5.08 1.03 12.02
CA LYS A 105 -4.19 0.12 12.76
C LYS A 105 -3.36 -0.75 11.83
N ILE A 106 -2.04 -0.68 11.99
CA ILE A 106 -1.11 -1.62 11.33
C ILE A 106 -1.21 -2.99 12.00
N GLY A 107 -1.27 -4.02 11.17
CA GLY A 107 -1.19 -5.42 11.56
C GLY A 107 0.18 -6.00 11.26
N HIS A 108 0.71 -6.74 12.24
CA HIS A 108 1.94 -7.49 12.13
C HIS A 108 1.64 -8.99 12.25
N ALA A 109 2.36 -9.81 11.50
CA ALA A 109 2.34 -11.26 11.63
C ALA A 109 3.68 -11.77 12.16
N HIS A 110 3.66 -12.90 12.87
CA HIS A 110 4.89 -13.57 13.30
C HIS A 110 5.54 -14.31 12.12
N ALA A 111 6.86 -14.22 12.02
CA ALA A 111 7.66 -14.96 11.06
C ALA A 111 8.11 -16.31 11.68
N ASP A 112 7.19 -17.28 11.73
CA ASP A 112 7.33 -18.50 12.55
C ASP A 112 8.32 -19.55 12.02
N HIS A 113 8.98 -19.31 10.90
CA HIS A 113 9.81 -20.35 10.26
C HIS A 113 11.18 -20.54 10.94
N ARG A 114 11.68 -19.50 11.62
CA ARG A 114 12.96 -19.52 12.34
C ARG A 114 13.08 -18.29 13.23
N ALA A 115 13.65 -18.43 14.44
CA ALA A 115 14.08 -17.28 15.23
C ALA A 115 15.19 -16.53 14.48
N ILE A 116 14.84 -15.41 13.85
CA ILE A 116 15.78 -14.54 13.12
C ILE A 116 16.52 -13.66 14.13
N PHE A 117 15.79 -13.08 15.08
CA PHE A 117 16.32 -12.23 16.13
C PHE A 117 16.27 -12.96 17.48
N ILE A 118 17.38 -13.60 17.86
CA ILE A 118 17.46 -14.51 19.02
C ILE A 118 17.18 -13.79 20.36
N GLY A 119 17.49 -12.49 20.45
CA GLY A 119 17.25 -11.68 21.66
C GLY A 119 15.93 -10.90 21.69
N SER A 120 15.06 -11.12 20.70
CA SER A 120 13.77 -10.42 20.58
C SER A 120 12.63 -11.32 21.03
N GLU A 121 11.57 -10.73 21.57
CA GLU A 121 10.36 -11.48 21.97
C GLU A 121 9.67 -12.14 20.78
N ALA A 122 9.66 -11.47 19.63
CA ALA A 122 9.12 -12.01 18.39
C ALA A 122 9.80 -11.43 17.13
N SER A 123 9.86 -12.24 16.08
CA SER A 123 10.23 -11.79 14.74
C SER A 123 8.95 -11.44 13.98
N LEU A 124 8.72 -10.16 13.73
CA LEU A 124 7.50 -9.62 13.14
C LEU A 124 7.69 -9.22 11.68
N GLN A 125 6.60 -9.26 10.92
CA GLN A 125 6.48 -8.74 9.57
C GLN A 125 5.23 -7.87 9.48
N ALA A 126 5.34 -6.67 8.94
CA ALA A 126 4.18 -5.81 8.69
C ALA A 126 3.43 -6.34 7.47
N THR A 127 2.13 -6.59 7.61
CA THR A 127 1.37 -7.34 6.60
C THR A 127 0.17 -6.57 6.09
N TYR A 128 -0.61 -5.99 6.98
CA TYR A 128 -1.88 -5.35 6.63
C TYR A 128 -2.12 -4.06 7.42
N VAL A 129 -3.12 -3.32 6.98
CA VAL A 129 -3.72 -2.23 7.74
C VAL A 129 -5.22 -2.45 7.84
N LYS A 130 -5.77 -2.26 9.04
CA LYS A 130 -7.22 -2.18 9.25
C LYS A 130 -7.61 -0.72 9.23
N ILE A 131 -8.57 -0.39 8.37
CA ILE A 131 -9.08 0.97 8.22
C ILE A 131 -10.55 0.95 8.50
N LYS A 132 -10.98 1.75 9.47
CA LYS A 132 -12.38 2.08 9.68
C LYS A 132 -12.66 3.43 9.06
N THR A 133 -13.71 3.50 8.25
CA THR A 133 -14.17 4.76 7.67
C THR A 133 -15.39 5.30 8.40
N ASP A 134 -15.71 6.56 8.17
CA ASP A 134 -16.92 7.21 8.68
C ASP A 134 -18.22 6.55 8.19
N LYS A 135 -18.21 6.02 6.95
CA LYS A 135 -19.41 5.56 6.24
C LYS A 135 -19.47 4.05 5.98
N PHE A 136 -18.36 3.34 6.05
CA PHE A 136 -18.27 1.92 5.69
C PHE A 136 -17.64 1.08 6.79
N SER A 137 -17.96 -0.22 6.77
CA SER A 137 -17.37 -1.21 7.67
C SER A 137 -15.84 -1.20 7.58
N GLU A 138 -15.21 -1.58 8.69
CA GLU A 138 -13.76 -1.70 8.80
C GLU A 138 -13.25 -2.69 7.75
N LYS A 139 -12.27 -2.28 6.93
CA LYS A 139 -11.66 -3.12 5.90
C LYS A 139 -10.22 -3.45 6.25
N THR A 140 -9.78 -4.64 5.87
CA THR A 140 -8.37 -5.03 5.94
C THR A 140 -7.74 -4.90 4.57
N ILE A 141 -6.63 -4.17 4.48
CA ILE A 141 -5.91 -3.93 3.23
C ILE A 141 -4.53 -4.56 3.34
N SER A 142 -4.18 -5.40 2.38
CA SER A 142 -2.81 -5.91 2.21
C SER A 142 -1.88 -4.77 1.81
N ILE A 143 -0.91 -4.43 2.65
CA ILE A 143 0.05 -3.36 2.34
C ILE A 143 0.89 -3.79 1.13
N CYS A 144 1.46 -5.00 1.18
CA CYS A 144 2.26 -5.56 0.09
C CYS A 144 1.46 -5.65 -1.22
N GLY A 145 0.25 -6.21 -1.15
CA GLY A 145 -0.58 -6.38 -2.33
C GLY A 145 -0.99 -5.06 -2.98
N LEU A 146 -1.29 -4.04 -2.17
CA LEU A 146 -1.64 -2.71 -2.63
C LEU A 146 -0.48 -2.06 -3.40
N VAL A 147 0.72 -2.02 -2.81
CA VAL A 147 1.89 -1.39 -3.44
C VAL A 147 2.43 -2.22 -4.60
N PHE A 148 2.31 -3.55 -4.53
CA PHE A 148 2.68 -4.44 -5.63
C PHE A 148 1.80 -4.20 -6.86
N CYS A 149 0.48 -4.06 -6.68
CA CYS A 149 -0.43 -3.72 -7.77
C CYS A 149 -0.08 -2.38 -8.41
N PHE A 150 0.27 -1.38 -7.60
CA PHE A 150 0.72 -0.09 -8.13
C PHE A 150 1.99 -0.24 -8.98
N LEU A 151 3.02 -0.90 -8.45
CA LEU A 151 4.30 -1.05 -9.13
C LEU A 151 4.23 -1.94 -10.38
N ASN A 152 3.40 -2.99 -10.38
CA ASN A 152 3.38 -4.02 -11.43
C ASN A 152 2.20 -3.88 -12.41
N SER A 153 1.19 -3.07 -12.10
CA SER A 153 0.03 -2.89 -12.99
C SER A 153 -0.20 -1.43 -13.33
N VAL A 154 -0.23 -0.53 -12.34
CA VAL A 154 -0.48 0.89 -12.57
C VAL A 154 0.68 1.55 -13.31
N VAL A 155 1.91 1.39 -12.81
CA VAL A 155 3.11 1.99 -13.43
C VAL A 155 3.34 1.51 -14.88
N PRO A 156 3.27 0.20 -15.20
CA PRO A 156 3.38 -0.26 -16.58
C PRO A 156 2.26 0.27 -17.48
N LEU A 157 1.02 0.34 -16.98
CA LEU A 157 -0.10 0.92 -17.72
C LEU A 157 0.16 2.39 -18.06
N LEU A 158 0.66 3.18 -17.09
CA LEU A 158 0.99 4.58 -17.29
C LEU A 158 2.06 4.75 -18.37
N ARG A 159 3.14 3.96 -18.32
CA ARG A 159 4.19 3.99 -19.35
C ARG A 159 3.66 3.68 -20.75
N ARG A 160 2.70 2.77 -20.86
CA ARG A 160 2.07 2.40 -22.13
C ARG A 160 1.10 3.46 -22.63
N ARG A 161 0.28 4.02 -21.74
CA ARG A 161 -0.85 4.92 -22.10
C ARG A 161 -0.42 6.38 -22.20
N PHE A 162 0.60 6.77 -21.46
CA PHE A 162 1.14 8.13 -21.39
C PHE A 162 2.67 8.12 -21.53
N PRO A 163 3.20 7.67 -22.69
CA PRO A 163 4.65 7.55 -22.91
C PRO A 163 5.40 8.89 -22.85
N GLU A 164 4.68 10.02 -22.91
CA GLU A 164 5.23 11.36 -22.80
C GLU A 164 5.59 11.78 -21.37
N LEU A 165 5.02 11.12 -20.35
CA LEU A 165 5.30 11.43 -18.95
C LEU A 165 6.69 10.90 -18.55
N ARG A 166 7.48 11.74 -17.86
CA ARG A 166 8.84 11.43 -17.44
C ARG A 166 8.89 11.13 -15.95
N PHE A 167 8.97 9.85 -15.59
CA PHE A 167 8.97 9.37 -14.21
C PHE A 167 9.70 8.03 -14.02
#